data_AF-A2ET66-F1
#
_entry.id   AF-A2ET66-F1
#
_cell.length_a   1.000
_cell.length_b   1.000
_cell.length_c   1.000
_cell.angle_alpha   90.00
_cell.angle_beta   90.00
_cell.angle_gamma   90.00
#
_symmetry.space_group_name_H-M   'P 1'
#
loop_
_entity.id
_entity.type
_entity.pdbx_description
1 polymer ?
#
loop_
_entity_poly.entity_id
_entity_poly.type
_entity_poly.pdbx_seq_one_letter_code
_entity_poly.pdbx_strand_id
1 'polypeptide(L)'
;MTQPTKEDAILNYPLIEELSGDIWGPISSQLNVSQENFSLRSFHYQNHFYFTILIPIKIEYDQTHYVILLCDFSEMIADSLWETTKVYFVYLMFAFLFNNLTLILGFASLKKRNKKFEAINNSIESYLVTDSGTMFKAIQQIRTLELNHPDESFLNKILDGVVNKIAQHGVHPYYCKANCPFCKQLVGDDVCDLYNDPDKCFQTWKTIIAPKIANYKTPGDLKFRWKMHQTHPVKYLIQLFSTIIVSEDLFFPEVDPNNLLEMVCYYAENFCQDPAIVALQLNAFHNLMHTQLKYWIPKKIDRLVSYICCIFFMSDGDKLCTHIVDKQLHAKRNDYKLPFETTKSIIGHQNFVELAYTIEIFEYISSYIPVLYNSNSPFTMHFRSIFLRLIQTQFVSNDLTFFGALRILVESPYFSPMDIYSDRIVLLQFLLSYASLAPFYSSSKIADEVSMKFLEFKGLDTYDQIFTTRFCIEIVKMIIIPMTNNLTKFISLDVQEKNLKNVIDHWTSKLKFLSATVSDSDDE
;
A
#
# COMPACT_ATOMS: atom_id res chain seq x y z
N MET A 1 -6.09 67.23 27.15
CA MET A 1 -5.72 65.81 27.30
C MET A 1 -5.02 65.40 26.04
N THR A 2 -3.68 65.40 26.08
CA THR A 2 -2.80 65.06 24.97
C THR A 2 -2.97 63.58 24.63
N GLN A 3 -3.21 63.28 23.35
CA GLN A 3 -3.17 61.91 22.84
C GLN A 3 -1.75 61.36 23.02
N PRO A 4 -1.58 60.13 23.55
CA PRO A 4 -0.27 59.51 23.60
C PRO A 4 0.24 59.33 22.17
N THR A 5 1.45 59.82 21.92
CA THR A 5 2.18 59.63 20.68
C THR A 5 2.45 58.15 20.45
N LYS A 6 2.28 57.69 19.21
CA LYS A 6 2.46 56.30 18.76
C LYS A 6 3.87 55.72 19.03
N GLU A 7 4.81 56.53 19.50
CA GLU A 7 6.19 56.14 19.85
C GLU A 7 6.31 55.60 21.28
N ASP A 8 5.34 55.84 22.17
CA ASP A 8 5.47 55.50 23.60
C ASP A 8 4.95 54.10 23.97
N ALA A 9 4.59 53.27 22.97
CA ALA A 9 4.20 51.88 23.17
C ALA A 9 5.07 50.89 22.38
N ILE A 10 6.33 51.26 22.09
CA ILE A 10 7.35 50.25 21.83
C ILE A 10 7.57 49.54 23.15
N LEU A 11 6.97 48.35 23.28
CA LEU A 11 7.31 47.42 24.36
C LEU A 11 8.83 47.23 24.33
N ASN A 12 9.54 47.87 25.28
CA ASN A 12 10.96 47.65 25.50
C ASN A 12 11.14 46.23 26.02
N TYR A 13 11.17 45.26 25.09
CA TYR A 13 11.67 43.93 25.39
C TYR A 13 13.16 44.07 25.72
N PRO A 14 13.64 43.46 26.83
CA PRO A 14 15.05 43.52 27.17
C PRO A 14 15.88 42.97 26.02
N LEU A 15 17.00 43.63 25.71
CA LEU A 15 17.98 43.07 24.79
C LEU A 15 18.47 41.74 25.37
N ILE A 16 18.85 40.78 24.52
CA ILE A 16 19.38 39.49 25.00
C ILE A 16 20.63 39.69 25.87
N GLU A 17 21.38 40.77 25.63
CA GLU A 17 22.53 41.20 26.44
C GLU A 17 22.13 41.67 27.85
N GLU A 18 20.87 42.07 28.04
CA GLU A 18 20.29 42.53 29.31
C GLU A 18 19.61 41.39 30.09
N LEU A 19 19.41 40.21 29.48
CA LEU A 19 18.89 39.03 30.17
C LEU A 19 19.94 38.52 31.16
N SER A 20 19.70 38.74 32.45
CA SER A 20 20.57 38.30 33.53
C SER A 20 20.56 36.77 33.70
N GLY A 21 21.52 36.11 33.05
CA GLY A 21 21.79 34.69 33.26
C GLY A 21 22.99 34.22 32.45
N ASP A 22 23.93 33.53 33.11
CA ASP A 22 25.19 33.08 32.51
C ASP A 22 25.00 32.16 31.27
N ILE A 23 23.81 31.57 31.11
CA ILE A 23 23.44 30.72 29.96
C ILE A 23 23.15 31.51 28.67
N TRP A 24 22.82 32.80 28.77
CA TRP A 24 22.47 33.64 27.61
C TRP A 24 23.69 34.14 26.84
N GLY A 25 24.87 34.21 27.47
CA GLY A 25 26.12 34.60 26.80
C GLY A 25 26.50 33.67 25.63
N PRO A 26 26.50 32.33 25.82
CA PRO A 26 26.67 31.39 24.72
C PRO A 26 25.61 31.55 23.61
N ILE A 27 24.35 31.78 23.98
CA ILE A 27 23.24 31.92 23.02
C ILE A 27 23.38 33.22 22.22
N SER A 28 23.73 34.34 22.87
CA SER A 28 23.94 35.65 22.23
C SER A 28 25.11 35.61 21.25
N SER A 29 26.20 34.91 21.60
CA SER A 29 27.33 34.72 20.70
C SER A 29 26.95 33.95 19.42
N GLN A 30 25.94 33.07 19.50
CA GLN A 30 25.45 32.30 18.35
C GLN A 30 24.45 33.09 17.50
N LEU A 31 23.73 34.04 18.09
CA LEU A 31 22.74 34.90 17.42
C LEU A 31 23.34 35.97 16.52
N ASN A 32 24.60 36.37 16.77
CA ASN A 32 25.31 37.37 15.97
C ASN A 32 25.60 36.95 14.51
N VAL A 33 25.11 35.79 14.07
CA VAL A 33 25.20 35.35 12.68
C VAL A 33 23.87 35.70 12.01
N SER A 34 23.87 36.74 11.15
CA SER A 34 22.73 37.20 10.37
C SER A 34 22.05 36.04 9.63
N GLN A 35 20.98 35.49 10.20
CA GLN A 35 20.21 34.42 9.59
C GLN A 35 18.74 34.80 9.65
N GLU A 36 18.20 35.18 8.50
CA GLU A 36 16.75 35.38 8.31
C GLU A 36 15.95 34.06 8.36
N ASN A 37 16.63 32.93 8.60
CA ASN A 37 16.05 31.59 8.52
C ASN A 37 16.02 30.91 9.89
N PHE A 38 15.10 29.96 10.02
CA PHE A 38 15.06 29.00 11.11
C PHE A 38 16.44 28.36 11.32
N SER A 39 16.92 28.33 12.57
CA SER A 39 18.13 27.59 12.88
C SER A 39 17.98 26.77 14.16
N LEU A 40 18.42 25.53 14.09
CA LEU A 40 18.57 24.63 15.23
C LEU A 40 20.06 24.55 15.56
N ARG A 41 20.43 24.88 16.79
CA ARG A 41 21.82 24.80 17.26
C ARG A 41 21.87 24.06 18.57
N SER A 42 22.99 23.42 18.84
CA SER A 42 23.24 22.76 20.12
C SER A 42 24.48 23.33 20.79
N PHE A 43 24.46 23.45 22.10
CA PHE A 43 25.65 23.82 22.86
C PHE A 43 25.69 23.14 24.22
N HIS A 44 26.90 23.03 24.77
CA HIS A 44 27.12 22.53 26.11
C HIS A 44 27.31 23.69 27.08
N TYR A 45 26.61 23.65 28.22
CA TYR A 45 26.77 24.63 29.28
C TYR A 45 26.59 23.96 30.64
N GLN A 46 27.58 24.12 31.53
CA GLN A 46 27.59 23.53 32.88
C GLN A 46 27.23 22.02 32.92
N ASN A 47 27.76 21.22 32.00
CA ASN A 47 27.46 19.78 31.80
C ASN A 47 26.07 19.43 31.27
N HIS A 48 25.23 20.42 30.95
CA HIS A 48 23.97 20.21 30.26
C HIS A 48 24.15 20.40 28.74
N PHE A 49 23.42 19.62 27.96
CA PHE A 49 23.32 19.74 26.51
C PHE A 49 21.99 20.41 26.15
N TYR A 50 22.09 21.62 25.61
CA TYR A 50 20.95 22.41 25.21
C TYR A 50 20.79 22.40 23.70
N PHE A 51 19.54 22.34 23.24
CA PHE A 51 19.17 22.76 21.89
C PHE A 51 18.52 24.14 21.95
N THR A 52 18.99 25.02 21.08
CA THR A 52 18.42 26.33 20.82
C THR A 52 17.71 26.28 19.47
N ILE A 53 16.41 26.54 19.48
CA ILE A 53 15.62 26.74 18.27
C ILE A 53 15.40 28.24 18.10
N LEU A 54 15.83 28.76 16.96
CA LEU A 54 15.69 30.15 16.59
C LEU A 54 14.64 30.27 15.48
N ILE A 55 13.54 30.92 15.79
CA ILE A 55 12.41 31.11 14.87
C ILE A 55 12.28 32.62 14.58
N PRO A 56 12.65 33.09 13.38
CA PRO A 56 12.38 34.47 12.99
C PRO A 56 10.88 34.65 12.72
N ILE A 57 10.27 35.64 13.38
CA ILE A 57 8.90 36.09 13.18
C ILE A 57 8.96 37.49 12.57
N LYS A 58 8.60 37.58 11.29
CA LYS A 58 8.40 38.87 10.62
C LYS A 58 6.97 39.35 10.94
N ILE A 59 6.88 40.47 11.66
CA ILE A 59 5.60 41.16 11.91
C ILE A 59 5.39 42.19 10.78
N GLU A 60 4.15 42.59 10.48
CA GLU A 60 3.70 43.46 9.38
C GLU A 60 4.47 44.80 9.18
N TYR A 61 5.46 45.13 10.01
CA TYR A 61 6.22 46.39 10.00
C TYR A 61 7.73 46.22 9.71
N ASP A 62 8.13 45.20 8.93
CA ASP A 62 9.54 44.92 8.56
C ASP A 62 10.51 44.65 9.74
N GLN A 63 9.98 44.48 10.96
CA GLN A 63 10.76 44.10 12.13
C GLN A 63 10.75 42.58 12.31
N THR A 64 11.95 41.97 12.26
CA THR A 64 12.13 40.55 12.55
C THR A 64 12.35 40.36 14.04
N HIS A 65 11.40 39.70 14.70
CA HIS A 65 11.54 39.24 16.07
C HIS A 65 12.07 37.80 16.06
N TYR A 66 12.78 37.38 17.10
CA TYR A 66 13.24 36.00 17.21
C TYR A 66 12.60 35.35 18.42
N VAL A 67 11.91 34.23 18.21
CA VAL A 67 11.52 33.33 19.29
C VAL A 67 12.66 32.34 19.49
N ILE A 68 13.19 32.31 20.71
CA ILE A 68 14.25 31.41 21.12
C ILE A 68 13.65 30.36 22.04
N LEU A 69 13.56 29.12 21.56
CA LEU A 69 13.22 27.98 22.40
C LEU A 69 14.51 27.32 22.87
N LEU A 70 14.73 27.28 24.18
CA LEU A 70 15.84 26.56 24.79
C LEU A 70 15.30 25.28 25.42
N CYS A 71 15.77 24.13 24.95
CA CYS A 71 15.40 22.83 25.50
C CYS A 71 16.63 22.17 26.13
N ASP A 72 16.56 21.87 27.43
CA ASP A 72 17.54 21.01 28.09
C ASP A 72 17.26 19.56 27.71
N PHE A 73 18.12 18.98 26.89
CA PHE A 73 17.97 17.59 26.48
C PHE A 73 18.67 16.62 27.43
N SER A 74 19.43 17.11 28.43
CA SER A 74 20.21 16.25 29.33
C SER A 74 19.29 15.39 30.18
N GLU A 75 18.26 15.98 30.78
CA GLU A 75 17.24 15.24 31.54
C GLU A 75 16.36 14.40 30.62
N MET A 76 15.93 14.96 29.48
CA MET A 76 15.04 14.25 28.56
C MET A 76 15.68 13.01 27.93
N ILE A 77 16.97 13.11 27.55
CA ILE A 77 17.75 11.98 27.03
C ILE A 77 18.07 10.99 28.15
N ALA A 78 18.43 11.45 29.35
CA ALA A 78 18.72 10.57 30.47
C ALA A 78 17.47 9.74 30.83
N ASP A 79 16.31 10.38 30.96
CA ASP A 79 15.05 9.70 31.27
C ASP A 79 14.58 8.79 30.13
N SER A 80 14.64 9.27 28.89
CA SER A 80 14.23 8.49 27.72
C SER A 80 15.13 7.28 27.48
N LEU A 81 16.46 7.44 27.51
CA LEU A 81 17.39 6.32 27.35
C LEU A 81 17.29 5.35 28.51
N TRP A 82 17.08 5.82 29.73
CA TRP A 82 16.92 4.95 30.89
C TRP A 82 15.65 4.09 30.79
N GLU A 83 14.51 4.70 30.46
CA GLU A 83 13.26 3.95 30.27
C GLU A 83 13.33 3.01 29.06
N THR A 84 13.93 3.44 27.95
CA THR A 84 14.13 2.59 26.76
C THR A 84 15.06 1.42 27.06
N THR A 85 16.12 1.65 27.86
CA THR A 85 17.05 0.60 28.29
C THR A 85 16.36 -0.41 29.19
N LYS A 86 15.50 0.02 30.12
CA LYS A 86 14.68 -0.90 30.94
C LYS A 86 13.78 -1.78 30.08
N VAL A 87 13.06 -1.19 29.13
CA VAL A 87 12.19 -1.93 28.20
C VAL A 87 13.01 -2.93 27.38
N TYR A 88 14.19 -2.54 26.91
CA TYR A 88 15.08 -3.42 26.16
C TYR A 88 15.60 -4.59 27.00
N PHE A 89 15.97 -4.36 28.27
CA PHE A 89 16.34 -5.44 29.20
C PHE A 89 15.19 -6.40 29.48
N VAL A 90 13.97 -5.88 29.67
CA VAL A 90 12.76 -6.71 29.83
C VAL A 90 12.53 -7.56 28.59
N TYR A 91 12.66 -6.96 27.39
CA TYR A 91 12.53 -7.68 26.13
C TYR A 91 13.59 -8.78 25.97
N LEU A 92 14.85 -8.49 26.27
CA LEU A 92 15.94 -9.48 26.26
C LEU A 92 15.67 -10.63 27.23
N MET A 93 15.14 -10.33 28.43
CA MET A 93 14.75 -11.35 29.40
C MET A 93 13.62 -12.24 28.87
N PHE A 94 12.58 -11.66 28.27
CA PHE A 94 11.49 -12.41 27.65
C PHE A 94 11.96 -13.24 26.46
N ALA A 95 12.81 -12.68 25.59
CA ALA A 95 13.39 -13.40 24.46
C ALA A 95 14.25 -14.58 24.93
N PHE A 96 15.04 -14.40 25.99
CA PHE A 96 15.80 -15.47 26.61
C PHE A 96 14.89 -16.56 27.20
N LEU A 97 13.85 -16.18 27.95
CA LEU A 97 12.88 -17.14 28.50
C LEU A 97 12.13 -17.90 27.39
N PHE A 98 11.73 -17.22 26.33
CA PHE A 98 11.05 -17.82 25.19
C PHE A 98 11.95 -18.78 24.41
N ASN A 99 13.22 -18.41 24.19
CA ASN A 99 14.21 -19.30 23.58
C ASN A 99 14.46 -20.56 24.44
N ASN A 100 14.55 -20.41 25.76
CA ASN A 100 14.68 -21.57 26.65
C ASN A 100 13.41 -22.44 26.64
N LEU A 101 12.23 -21.83 26.64
CA LEU A 101 10.96 -22.55 26.57
C LEU A 101 10.82 -23.33 25.25
N THR A 102 11.15 -22.71 24.12
CA THR A 102 11.12 -23.36 22.80
C THR A 102 12.13 -24.50 22.72
N LEU A 103 13.33 -24.34 23.29
CA LEU A 103 14.30 -25.44 23.42
C LEU A 103 13.74 -26.58 24.28
N ILE A 104 13.18 -26.30 25.46
CA ILE A 104 12.57 -27.30 26.34
C ILE A 104 11.42 -28.04 25.64
N LEU A 105 10.52 -27.30 24.96
CA LEU A 105 9.43 -27.88 24.18
C LEU A 105 9.95 -28.69 22.99
N GLY A 106 11.02 -28.22 22.33
CA GLY A 106 11.72 -28.93 21.26
C GLY A 106 12.23 -30.29 21.74
N PHE A 107 12.97 -30.30 22.85
CA PHE A 107 13.46 -31.53 23.49
C PHE A 107 12.32 -32.44 23.97
N ALA A 108 11.26 -31.88 24.54
CA ALA A 108 10.07 -32.65 24.93
C ALA A 108 9.37 -33.26 23.71
N SER A 109 9.28 -32.54 22.60
CA SER A 109 8.69 -33.03 21.35
C SER A 109 9.55 -34.14 20.73
N LEU A 110 10.89 -34.01 20.75
CA LEU A 110 11.82 -35.03 20.29
C LEU A 110 11.71 -36.29 21.14
N LYS A 111 11.64 -36.14 22.47
CA LYS A 111 11.41 -37.27 23.38
C LYS A 111 10.06 -37.94 23.13
N LYS A 112 9.00 -37.16 22.84
CA LYS A 112 7.67 -37.68 22.49
C LYS A 112 7.66 -38.35 21.10
N ARG A 113 8.40 -37.82 20.12
CA ARG A 113 8.60 -38.42 18.80
C ARG A 113 9.35 -39.74 18.91
N ASN A 114 10.46 -39.80 19.65
CA ASN A 114 11.21 -41.04 19.86
C ASN A 114 10.34 -42.10 20.57
N LYS A 115 9.58 -41.71 21.61
CA LYS A 115 8.60 -42.60 22.24
C LYS A 115 7.48 -43.05 21.29
N LYS A 116 7.02 -42.17 20.38
CA LYS A 116 6.02 -42.54 19.36
C LYS A 116 6.61 -43.46 18.29
N PHE A 117 7.87 -43.27 17.88
CA PHE A 117 8.54 -44.17 16.95
C PHE A 117 8.76 -45.56 17.57
N GLU A 118 9.14 -45.64 18.84
CA GLU A 118 9.21 -46.90 19.59
C GLU A 118 7.82 -47.54 19.77
N ALA A 119 6.78 -46.74 20.03
CA ALA A 119 5.41 -47.23 20.15
C ALA A 119 4.82 -47.69 18.80
N ILE A 120 5.17 -47.06 17.68
CA ILE A 120 4.73 -47.44 16.32
C ILE A 120 5.42 -48.72 15.87
N ASN A 121 6.72 -48.90 16.17
CA ASN A 121 7.40 -50.18 15.93
C ASN A 121 6.77 -51.33 16.72
N ASN A 122 6.24 -51.05 17.92
CA ASN A 122 5.58 -52.04 18.77
C ASN A 122 4.07 -52.16 18.55
N SER A 123 3.41 -51.25 17.81
CA SER A 123 1.95 -51.26 17.57
C SER A 123 1.53 -51.69 16.17
N ILE A 124 2.47 -51.83 15.24
CA ILE A 124 2.22 -52.43 13.92
C ILE A 124 1.83 -53.93 14.05
N GLU A 125 2.17 -54.59 15.16
CA GLU A 125 1.70 -55.96 15.47
C GLU A 125 0.27 -56.05 16.04
N SER A 126 -0.38 -54.95 16.44
CA SER A 126 -1.62 -55.03 17.25
C SER A 126 -2.87 -54.35 16.70
N TYR A 127 -2.84 -53.71 15.52
CA TYR A 127 -4.02 -53.05 14.93
C TYR A 127 -4.59 -53.76 13.70
N LEU A 128 -4.98 -55.02 13.86
CA LEU A 128 -6.04 -55.62 13.06
C LEU A 128 -7.39 -55.29 13.72
N VAL A 129 -7.98 -54.16 13.36
CA VAL A 129 -9.37 -53.84 13.73
C VAL A 129 -10.30 -54.38 12.63
N THR A 130 -11.13 -55.35 13.01
CA THR A 130 -11.93 -56.16 12.07
C THR A 130 -13.17 -55.49 11.48
N ASP A 131 -13.71 -54.41 12.07
CA ASP A 131 -15.01 -53.85 11.65
C ASP A 131 -14.98 -52.37 11.23
N SER A 132 -14.24 -52.08 10.16
CA SER A 132 -14.48 -50.86 9.36
C SER A 132 -14.94 -51.27 7.96
N GLY A 133 -15.93 -50.55 7.43
CA GLY A 133 -16.52 -50.81 6.12
C GLY A 133 -15.45 -50.84 5.01
N THR A 134 -15.72 -51.58 3.94
CA THR A 134 -14.79 -51.86 2.82
C THR A 134 -14.11 -50.62 2.25
N MET A 135 -14.79 -49.47 2.24
CA MET A 135 -14.22 -48.19 1.78
C MET A 135 -13.12 -47.66 2.71
N PHE A 136 -13.30 -47.80 4.03
CA PHE A 136 -12.30 -47.35 5.00
C PHE A 136 -11.07 -48.25 4.98
N LYS A 137 -11.25 -49.58 4.83
CA LYS A 137 -10.15 -50.53 4.64
C LYS A 137 -9.33 -50.23 3.38
N ALA A 138 -9.99 -49.88 2.28
CA ALA A 138 -9.32 -49.49 1.05
C ALA A 138 -8.52 -48.18 1.21
N ILE A 139 -9.11 -47.14 1.82
CA ILE A 139 -8.41 -45.87 2.08
C ILE A 139 -7.20 -46.08 3.00
N GLN A 140 -7.34 -46.95 4.00
CA GLN A 140 -6.27 -47.21 4.95
C GLN A 140 -5.12 -48.00 4.29
N GLN A 141 -5.42 -49.02 3.48
CA GLN A 141 -4.41 -49.76 2.71
C GLN A 141 -3.64 -48.85 1.74
N ILE A 142 -4.36 -47.94 1.08
CA ILE A 142 -3.77 -46.96 0.16
C ILE A 142 -2.82 -46.00 0.91
N ARG A 143 -3.23 -45.48 2.07
CA ARG A 143 -2.36 -44.63 2.91
C ARG A 143 -1.14 -45.37 3.46
N THR A 144 -1.28 -46.65 3.81
CA THR A 144 -0.16 -47.47 4.25
C THR A 144 0.84 -47.69 3.10
N LEU A 145 0.34 -47.84 1.87
CA LEU A 145 1.19 -47.99 0.68
C LEU A 145 1.94 -46.69 0.35
N GLU A 146 1.28 -45.53 0.47
CA GLU A 146 1.86 -44.19 0.30
C GLU A 146 2.99 -43.91 1.31
N LEU A 147 2.76 -44.26 2.58
CA LEU A 147 3.76 -44.07 3.64
C LEU A 147 4.97 -45.02 3.50
N ASN A 148 4.80 -46.16 2.85
CA ASN A 148 5.89 -47.12 2.60
C ASN A 148 6.74 -46.78 1.37
N HIS A 149 6.24 -45.92 0.47
CA HIS A 149 6.92 -45.52 -0.77
C HIS A 149 6.84 -44.00 -1.01
N PRO A 150 7.44 -43.18 -0.13
CA PRO A 150 7.30 -41.71 -0.15
C PRO A 150 7.90 -41.03 -1.40
N ASP A 151 8.76 -41.72 -2.14
CA ASP A 151 9.52 -41.16 -3.27
C ASP A 151 8.82 -41.33 -4.64
N GLU A 152 7.70 -42.08 -4.72
CA GLU A 152 6.99 -42.35 -5.97
C GLU A 152 5.85 -41.33 -6.25
N SER A 153 6.22 -40.15 -6.77
CA SER A 153 5.28 -39.06 -7.12
C SER A 153 4.11 -39.42 -8.07
N PHE A 154 4.20 -40.56 -8.77
CA PHE A 154 3.14 -41.06 -9.67
C PHE A 154 1.91 -41.58 -8.89
N LEU A 155 2.10 -42.13 -7.69
CA LEU A 155 0.98 -42.62 -6.86
C LEU A 155 0.08 -41.48 -6.38
N ASN A 156 0.64 -40.31 -6.09
CA ASN A 156 -0.14 -39.13 -5.69
C ASN A 156 -1.09 -38.66 -6.79
N LYS A 157 -0.68 -38.71 -8.06
CA LYS A 157 -1.56 -38.36 -9.20
C LYS A 157 -2.71 -39.35 -9.39
N ILE A 158 -2.48 -40.65 -9.15
CA ILE A 158 -3.54 -41.66 -9.21
C ILE A 158 -4.50 -41.47 -8.04
N LEU A 159 -3.99 -41.18 -6.84
CA LEU A 159 -4.80 -40.91 -5.64
C LEU A 159 -5.70 -39.69 -5.83
N ASP A 160 -5.12 -38.58 -6.25
CA ASP A 160 -5.85 -37.34 -6.52
C ASP A 160 -6.90 -37.58 -7.61
N GLY A 161 -6.58 -38.40 -8.62
CA GLY A 161 -7.53 -38.81 -9.65
C GLY A 161 -8.70 -39.64 -9.12
N VAL A 162 -8.48 -40.53 -8.15
CA VAL A 162 -9.54 -41.32 -7.50
C VAL A 162 -10.37 -40.45 -6.56
N VAL A 163 -9.75 -39.56 -5.78
CA VAL A 163 -10.44 -38.60 -4.90
C VAL A 163 -11.28 -37.62 -5.72
N ASN A 164 -10.76 -37.12 -6.86
CA ASN A 164 -11.51 -36.27 -7.78
C ASN A 164 -12.70 -37.01 -8.39
N LYS A 165 -12.56 -38.29 -8.76
CA LYS A 165 -13.68 -39.10 -9.27
C LYS A 165 -14.75 -39.36 -8.21
N ILE A 166 -14.35 -39.54 -6.95
CA ILE A 166 -15.27 -39.67 -5.81
C ILE A 166 -15.98 -38.33 -5.53
N ALA A 167 -15.28 -37.20 -5.62
CA ALA A 167 -15.85 -35.87 -5.46
C ALA A 167 -16.75 -35.44 -6.64
N GLN A 168 -16.49 -35.94 -7.85
CA GLN A 168 -17.29 -35.68 -9.06
C GLN A 168 -18.59 -36.48 -9.13
N HIS A 169 -18.76 -37.55 -8.34
CA HIS A 169 -20.04 -38.24 -8.17
C HIS A 169 -20.89 -37.59 -7.08
N GLY A 170 -21.21 -36.31 -7.32
CA GLY A 170 -22.04 -35.47 -6.47
C GLY A 170 -23.41 -36.07 -6.17
N VAL A 171 -23.54 -36.57 -4.94
CA VAL A 171 -24.81 -36.67 -4.21
C VAL A 171 -24.75 -35.51 -3.20
N HIS A 172 -25.37 -34.35 -3.32
CA HIS A 172 -26.47 -33.78 -4.10
C HIS A 172 -26.27 -32.24 -4.21
N PRO A 173 -27.15 -31.49 -4.90
CA PRO A 173 -28.16 -30.80 -4.10
C PRO A 173 -29.57 -30.97 -4.68
N TYR A 174 -30.55 -31.07 -3.79
CA TYR A 174 -31.96 -31.07 -4.14
C TYR A 174 -32.31 -29.81 -4.95
N TYR A 175 -32.82 -30.01 -6.16
CA TYR A 175 -33.56 -28.97 -6.87
C TYR A 175 -34.93 -28.81 -6.21
N CYS A 176 -35.19 -27.68 -5.54
CA CYS A 176 -36.57 -27.33 -5.22
C CYS A 176 -37.25 -26.84 -6.51
N LYS A 177 -38.26 -27.58 -6.97
CA LYS A 177 -39.15 -27.13 -8.03
C LYS A 177 -39.95 -25.93 -7.54
N ALA A 178 -39.98 -24.86 -8.32
CA ALA A 178 -40.90 -23.75 -8.11
C ALA A 178 -42.33 -24.30 -7.90
N ASN A 179 -43.00 -23.81 -6.85
CA ASN A 179 -44.35 -24.18 -6.41
C ASN A 179 -44.53 -25.50 -5.61
N CYS A 180 -43.48 -26.02 -4.97
CA CYS A 180 -43.68 -27.06 -3.94
C CYS A 180 -44.19 -26.42 -2.62
N PRO A 181 -45.39 -26.78 -2.12
CA PRO A 181 -45.94 -26.26 -0.85
C PRO A 181 -45.07 -26.60 0.36
N PHE A 182 -44.35 -27.73 0.32
CA PHE A 182 -43.46 -28.17 1.39
C PHE A 182 -42.17 -27.34 1.47
N CYS A 183 -41.59 -26.93 0.32
CA CYS A 183 -40.42 -26.04 0.32
C CYS A 183 -40.76 -24.64 0.87
N LYS A 184 -41.98 -24.14 0.63
CA LYS A 184 -42.44 -22.83 1.13
C LYS A 184 -42.58 -22.77 2.65
N GLN A 185 -42.75 -23.91 3.32
CA GLN A 185 -42.79 -23.95 4.79
C GLN A 185 -41.41 -23.95 5.45
N LEU A 186 -40.34 -24.28 4.72
CA LEU A 186 -38.97 -24.32 5.23
C LEU A 186 -38.21 -22.99 5.08
N VAL A 187 -38.68 -22.13 4.18
CA VAL A 187 -38.09 -20.82 3.89
C VAL A 187 -39.21 -19.82 4.08
N GLY A 188 -39.28 -19.21 5.26
CA GLY A 188 -40.42 -18.40 5.70
C GLY A 188 -40.87 -17.37 4.67
N ASP A 189 -42.19 -17.20 4.55
CA ASP A 189 -42.83 -16.17 3.75
C ASP A 189 -42.64 -14.79 4.42
N ASP A 190 -41.48 -14.17 4.22
CA ASP A 190 -41.31 -12.75 4.55
C ASP A 190 -41.60 -11.88 3.32
N VAL A 191 -42.68 -11.11 3.48
CA VAL A 191 -43.19 -10.08 2.59
C VAL A 191 -42.12 -9.00 2.37
N CYS A 192 -41.96 -8.61 1.11
CA CYS A 192 -41.00 -7.61 0.65
C CYS A 192 -41.06 -6.27 1.39
N ASP A 193 -40.14 -6.05 2.33
CA ASP A 193 -39.63 -4.72 2.66
C ASP A 193 -38.45 -4.41 1.73
N LEU A 194 -38.68 -3.59 0.71
CA LEU A 194 -37.65 -3.11 -0.24
C LEU A 194 -36.52 -2.29 0.42
N TYR A 195 -36.60 -2.03 1.72
CA TYR A 195 -35.57 -1.34 2.51
C TYR A 195 -34.66 -2.27 3.31
N ASN A 196 -35.00 -3.56 3.46
CA ASN A 196 -34.26 -4.50 4.32
C ASN A 196 -33.40 -5.51 3.55
N ASP A 197 -33.44 -5.49 2.21
CA ASP A 197 -32.73 -6.45 1.37
C ASP A 197 -31.72 -5.73 0.45
N PRO A 198 -30.51 -5.41 0.95
CA PRO A 198 -29.47 -4.75 0.16
C PRO A 198 -29.13 -5.51 -1.13
N ASP A 199 -29.38 -6.83 -1.19
CA ASP A 199 -29.16 -7.63 -2.39
C ASP A 199 -30.13 -7.24 -3.53
N LYS A 200 -31.37 -6.80 -3.24
CA LYS A 200 -32.33 -6.35 -4.27
C LYS A 200 -31.97 -4.99 -4.86
N CYS A 201 -31.58 -4.02 -4.03
CA CYS A 201 -31.08 -2.73 -4.50
C CYS A 201 -29.83 -2.93 -5.38
N PHE A 202 -28.96 -3.86 -4.97
CA PHE A 202 -27.77 -4.23 -5.72
C PHE A 202 -28.10 -4.88 -7.07
N GLN A 203 -28.98 -5.88 -7.12
CA GLN A 203 -29.41 -6.49 -8.39
C GLN A 203 -30.06 -5.45 -9.33
N THR A 204 -30.77 -4.48 -8.76
CA THR A 204 -31.36 -3.36 -9.51
C THR A 204 -30.27 -2.46 -10.11
N TRP A 205 -29.23 -2.10 -9.35
CA TRP A 205 -28.09 -1.35 -9.88
C TRP A 205 -27.38 -2.12 -11.00
N LYS A 206 -27.11 -3.41 -10.78
CA LYS A 206 -26.44 -4.29 -11.76
C LYS A 206 -27.23 -4.47 -13.05
N THR A 207 -28.56 -4.46 -12.98
CA THR A 207 -29.42 -4.61 -14.16
C THR A 207 -29.69 -3.29 -14.88
N ILE A 208 -29.79 -2.18 -14.15
CA ILE A 208 -30.18 -0.88 -14.74
C ILE A 208 -28.98 -0.01 -15.09
N ILE A 209 -27.97 0.05 -14.23
CA ILE A 209 -26.86 1.00 -14.31
C ILE A 209 -25.61 0.36 -14.92
N ALA A 210 -25.22 -0.84 -14.47
CA ALA A 210 -24.02 -1.50 -14.99
C ALA A 210 -23.99 -1.64 -16.53
N PRO A 211 -25.10 -1.97 -17.24
CA PRO A 211 -25.08 -2.05 -18.70
C PRO A 211 -24.96 -0.69 -19.41
N LYS A 212 -25.30 0.41 -18.69
CA LYS A 212 -25.20 1.79 -19.21
C LYS A 212 -23.81 2.39 -19.00
N ILE A 213 -23.03 1.86 -18.06
CA ILE A 213 -21.62 2.17 -17.95
C ILE A 213 -20.98 1.66 -19.24
N ALA A 214 -20.42 2.57 -20.04
CA ALA A 214 -19.81 2.20 -21.30
C ALA A 214 -18.74 1.12 -21.03
N ASN A 215 -18.95 -0.09 -21.54
CA ASN A 215 -17.99 -1.16 -21.35
C ASN A 215 -16.64 -0.72 -21.92
N TYR A 216 -15.64 -0.59 -21.05
CA TYR A 216 -14.27 -0.47 -21.51
C TYR A 216 -13.98 -1.74 -22.31
N LYS A 217 -13.74 -1.62 -23.62
CA LYS A 217 -13.90 -2.76 -24.55
C LYS A 217 -13.04 -3.98 -24.22
N THR A 218 -11.91 -3.78 -23.53
CA THR A 218 -10.93 -4.81 -23.21
C THR A 218 -10.13 -4.41 -21.96
N PRO A 219 -10.70 -4.47 -20.75
CA PRO A 219 -9.96 -4.20 -19.52
C PRO A 219 -8.86 -5.26 -19.38
N GLY A 220 -7.66 -4.85 -18.96
CA GLY A 220 -6.52 -5.74 -18.87
C GLY A 220 -5.91 -6.13 -20.21
N ASP A 221 -6.34 -5.54 -21.33
CA ASP A 221 -5.60 -5.67 -22.60
C ASP A 221 -4.29 -4.87 -22.51
N LEU A 222 -3.25 -5.48 -23.04
CA LEU A 222 -1.90 -4.94 -23.14
C LEU A 222 -1.85 -3.78 -24.15
N LYS A 223 -2.85 -3.65 -25.03
CA LYS A 223 -3.05 -2.50 -25.92
C LYS A 223 -3.79 -1.37 -25.22
N PHE A 224 -3.12 -0.74 -24.25
CA PHE A 224 -3.66 0.45 -23.58
C PHE A 224 -3.90 1.59 -24.58
N ARG A 225 -5.12 2.10 -24.65
CA ARG A 225 -5.52 3.16 -25.60
C ARG A 225 -5.09 4.53 -25.08
N TRP A 226 -3.79 4.76 -25.04
CA TRP A 226 -3.15 5.93 -24.44
C TRP A 226 -3.75 7.27 -24.91
N LYS A 227 -3.91 7.46 -26.23
CA LYS A 227 -4.48 8.71 -26.80
C LYS A 227 -5.90 9.03 -26.31
N MET A 228 -6.72 8.02 -26.03
CA MET A 228 -8.08 8.25 -25.50
C MET A 228 -8.00 8.77 -24.05
N HIS A 229 -7.10 8.22 -23.25
CA HIS A 229 -6.89 8.67 -21.87
C HIS A 229 -6.23 10.05 -21.82
N GLN A 230 -5.40 10.42 -22.79
CA GLN A 230 -4.88 11.79 -22.88
C GLN A 230 -5.97 12.83 -23.19
N THR A 231 -6.98 12.48 -23.98
CA THR A 231 -8.04 13.42 -24.40
C THR A 231 -9.13 13.59 -23.33
N HIS A 232 -9.50 12.51 -22.63
CA HIS A 232 -10.51 12.54 -21.57
C HIS A 232 -10.07 11.69 -20.36
N PRO A 233 -9.03 12.10 -19.62
CA PRO A 233 -8.36 11.27 -18.61
C PRO A 233 -9.29 10.79 -17.50
N VAL A 234 -10.02 11.72 -16.88
CA VAL A 234 -10.98 11.43 -15.80
C VAL A 234 -12.06 10.45 -16.26
N LYS A 235 -12.72 10.74 -17.40
CA LYS A 235 -13.79 9.91 -17.95
C LYS A 235 -13.34 8.46 -18.16
N TYR A 236 -12.17 8.27 -18.78
CA TYR A 236 -11.69 6.92 -19.07
C TYR A 236 -11.15 6.19 -17.83
N LEU A 237 -10.60 6.90 -16.84
CA LEU A 237 -10.25 6.32 -15.54
C LEU A 237 -11.49 5.77 -14.83
N ILE A 238 -12.56 6.56 -14.72
CA ILE A 238 -13.83 6.12 -14.12
C ILE A 238 -14.43 4.96 -14.90
N GLN A 239 -14.40 5.02 -16.23
CA GLN A 239 -14.91 3.95 -17.10
C GLN A 239 -14.13 2.64 -16.91
N LEU A 240 -12.81 2.71 -16.80
CA LEU A 240 -11.96 1.55 -16.51
C LEU A 240 -12.26 0.98 -15.13
N PHE A 241 -12.27 1.83 -14.09
CA PHE A 241 -12.52 1.41 -12.71
C PHE A 241 -13.91 0.79 -12.53
N SER A 242 -14.95 1.41 -13.07
CA SER A 242 -16.31 0.85 -13.07
C SER A 242 -16.40 -0.48 -13.82
N THR A 243 -15.71 -0.62 -14.96
CA THR A 243 -15.64 -1.89 -15.69
C THR A 243 -14.98 -2.99 -14.85
N ILE A 244 -13.91 -2.65 -14.11
CA ILE A 244 -13.24 -3.58 -13.19
C ILE A 244 -14.19 -4.03 -12.08
N ILE A 245 -14.87 -3.11 -11.40
CA ILE A 245 -15.83 -3.46 -10.32
C ILE A 245 -16.90 -4.41 -10.85
N VAL A 246 -17.47 -4.14 -12.03
CA VAL A 246 -18.52 -4.95 -12.64
C VAL A 246 -18.01 -6.34 -13.04
N SER A 247 -16.87 -6.41 -13.73
CA SER A 247 -16.32 -7.67 -14.25
C SER A 247 -15.78 -8.59 -13.16
N GLU A 248 -15.23 -8.02 -12.08
CA GLU A 248 -14.70 -8.76 -10.93
C GLU A 248 -15.75 -9.02 -9.83
N ASP A 249 -16.98 -8.53 -10.01
CA ASP A 249 -18.10 -8.66 -9.07
C ASP A 249 -17.72 -8.19 -7.65
N LEU A 250 -17.12 -6.99 -7.58
CA LEU A 250 -16.56 -6.36 -6.37
C LEU A 250 -17.54 -5.44 -5.65
N PHE A 251 -18.78 -5.88 -5.57
CA PHE A 251 -19.84 -5.14 -4.88
C PHE A 251 -20.04 -5.68 -3.47
N PHE A 252 -20.27 -4.76 -2.54
CA PHE A 252 -20.49 -5.04 -1.13
C PHE A 252 -21.73 -4.29 -0.67
N PRO A 253 -22.62 -4.91 0.13
CA PRO A 253 -23.77 -4.22 0.73
C PRO A 253 -23.40 -2.93 1.47
N GLU A 254 -22.19 -2.90 2.04
CA GLU A 254 -21.68 -1.77 2.81
C GLU A 254 -21.17 -0.60 1.95
N VAL A 255 -21.02 -0.79 0.62
CA VAL A 255 -20.44 0.19 -0.29
C VAL A 255 -21.44 0.52 -1.39
N ASP A 256 -21.97 1.75 -1.39
CA ASP A 256 -22.77 2.25 -2.51
C ASP A 256 -21.86 2.45 -3.73
N PRO A 257 -22.09 1.72 -4.84
CA PRO A 257 -21.26 1.85 -6.04
C PRO A 257 -21.32 3.26 -6.66
N ASN A 258 -22.43 4.01 -6.51
CA ASN A 258 -22.50 5.36 -7.03
C ASN A 258 -21.58 6.31 -6.25
N ASN A 259 -21.61 6.25 -4.92
CA ASN A 259 -20.72 7.06 -4.08
C ASN A 259 -19.24 6.70 -4.32
N LEU A 260 -18.95 5.42 -4.56
CA LEU A 260 -17.60 4.97 -4.90
C LEU A 260 -17.13 5.53 -6.26
N LEU A 261 -17.99 5.57 -7.27
CA LEU A 261 -17.66 6.17 -8.57
C LEU A 261 -17.57 7.69 -8.49
N GLU A 262 -18.43 8.34 -7.70
CA GLU A 262 -18.36 9.77 -7.41
C GLU A 262 -17.05 10.14 -6.72
N MET A 263 -16.62 9.34 -5.74
CA MET A 263 -15.31 9.47 -5.09
C MET A 263 -14.19 9.45 -6.13
N VAL A 264 -14.16 8.44 -7.01
CA VAL A 264 -13.10 8.35 -8.03
C VAL A 264 -13.16 9.53 -9.01
N CYS A 265 -14.36 9.97 -9.39
CA CYS A 265 -14.54 11.13 -10.26
C CYS A 265 -13.99 12.41 -9.63
N TYR A 266 -14.45 12.72 -8.41
CA TYR A 266 -14.06 13.92 -7.70
C TYR A 266 -12.56 13.93 -7.37
N TYR A 267 -12.02 12.77 -6.97
CA TYR A 267 -10.57 12.62 -6.78
C TYR A 267 -9.78 12.89 -8.06
N ALA A 268 -10.18 12.26 -9.16
CA ALA A 268 -9.48 12.38 -10.43
C ALA A 268 -9.48 13.82 -10.99
N GLU A 269 -10.53 14.60 -10.71
CA GLU A 269 -10.64 15.99 -11.14
C GLU A 269 -9.84 16.96 -10.29
N ASN A 270 -9.74 16.72 -8.97
CA ASN A 270 -9.27 17.73 -8.02
C ASN A 270 -7.92 17.39 -7.37
N PHE A 271 -7.60 16.11 -7.21
CA PHE A 271 -6.49 15.65 -6.36
C PHE A 271 -5.55 14.65 -7.07
N CYS A 272 -5.85 14.23 -8.29
CA CYS A 272 -4.97 13.36 -9.07
C CYS A 272 -4.09 14.19 -10.02
N GLN A 273 -2.78 14.00 -9.94
CA GLN A 273 -1.83 14.75 -10.77
C GLN A 273 -1.94 14.39 -12.26
N ASP A 274 -2.03 13.09 -12.58
CA ASP A 274 -2.22 12.60 -13.95
C ASP A 274 -3.16 11.38 -13.98
N PRO A 275 -4.47 11.58 -14.20
CA PRO A 275 -5.41 10.45 -14.22
C PRO A 275 -5.20 9.49 -15.40
N ALA A 276 -4.49 9.88 -16.46
CA ALA A 276 -4.18 8.98 -17.56
C ALA A 276 -3.09 7.97 -17.16
N ILE A 277 -2.07 8.42 -16.40
CA ILE A 277 -1.05 7.53 -15.83
C ILE A 277 -1.69 6.58 -14.81
N VAL A 278 -2.55 7.09 -13.92
CA VAL A 278 -3.27 6.24 -12.96
C VAL A 278 -4.13 5.19 -13.68
N ALA A 279 -4.80 5.54 -14.77
CA ALA A 279 -5.55 4.58 -15.57
C ALA A 279 -4.65 3.49 -16.20
N LEU A 280 -3.44 3.86 -16.65
CA LEU A 280 -2.45 2.90 -17.15
C LEU A 280 -2.01 1.93 -16.05
N GLN A 281 -1.68 2.44 -14.86
CA GLN A 281 -1.28 1.65 -13.70
C GLN A 281 -2.42 0.74 -13.22
N LEU A 282 -3.64 1.25 -13.17
CA LEU A 282 -4.85 0.47 -12.84
C LEU A 282 -5.09 -0.66 -13.84
N ASN A 283 -4.94 -0.39 -15.14
CA ASN A 283 -5.08 -1.41 -16.17
C ASN A 283 -3.99 -2.48 -16.07
N ALA A 284 -2.75 -2.10 -15.75
CA ALA A 284 -1.65 -3.02 -15.53
C ALA A 284 -1.88 -3.89 -14.29
N PHE A 285 -2.32 -3.30 -13.17
CA PHE A 285 -2.70 -4.04 -11.97
C PHE A 285 -3.85 -5.02 -12.25
N HIS A 286 -4.87 -4.58 -12.99
CA HIS A 286 -5.97 -5.45 -13.38
C HIS A 286 -5.52 -6.59 -14.32
N ASN A 287 -4.62 -6.34 -15.26
CA ASN A 287 -4.04 -7.39 -16.11
C ASN A 287 -3.40 -8.50 -15.26
N LEU A 288 -2.58 -8.14 -14.26
CA LEU A 288 -1.96 -9.10 -13.34
C LEU A 288 -3.01 -9.84 -12.53
N MET A 289 -3.98 -9.11 -11.97
CA MET A 289 -5.04 -9.67 -11.14
C MET A 289 -6.03 -10.57 -11.90
N HIS A 290 -6.19 -10.39 -13.21
CA HIS A 290 -7.05 -11.23 -14.05
C HIS A 290 -6.34 -12.53 -14.52
N THR A 291 -5.11 -12.79 -14.05
CA THR A 291 -4.41 -14.07 -14.30
C THR A 291 -4.69 -15.10 -13.18
N GLN A 292 -3.80 -16.08 -13.02
CA GLN A 292 -3.83 -17.06 -11.93
C GLN A 292 -3.74 -16.40 -10.54
N LEU A 293 -3.15 -15.19 -10.45
CA LEU A 293 -3.05 -14.44 -9.20
C LEU A 293 -4.41 -14.08 -8.60
N LYS A 294 -5.49 -14.04 -9.40
CA LYS A 294 -6.86 -13.85 -8.91
C LYS A 294 -7.22 -14.84 -7.81
N TYR A 295 -6.81 -16.09 -7.97
CA TYR A 295 -7.12 -17.20 -7.06
C TYR A 295 -6.28 -17.14 -5.78
N TRP A 296 -5.13 -16.47 -5.83
CA TRP A 296 -4.23 -16.29 -4.69
C TRP A 296 -4.76 -15.26 -3.70
N ILE A 297 -5.73 -14.45 -4.14
CA ILE A 297 -6.35 -13.39 -3.37
C ILE A 297 -7.85 -13.67 -3.32
N PRO A 298 -8.26 -14.69 -2.54
CA PRO A 298 -9.62 -15.24 -2.61
C PRO A 298 -10.68 -14.25 -2.10
N LYS A 299 -10.31 -13.39 -1.15
CA LYS A 299 -11.21 -12.40 -0.57
C LYS A 299 -11.43 -11.24 -1.56
N LYS A 300 -12.68 -11.05 -1.99
CA LYS A 300 -13.08 -9.94 -2.87
C LYS A 300 -12.74 -8.58 -2.27
N ILE A 301 -12.86 -8.42 -0.95
CA ILE A 301 -12.63 -7.13 -0.28
C ILE A 301 -11.16 -6.71 -0.38
N ASP A 302 -10.23 -7.66 -0.26
CA ASP A 302 -8.80 -7.42 -0.45
C ASP A 302 -8.54 -6.87 -1.87
N ARG A 303 -9.20 -7.45 -2.89
CA ARG A 303 -9.12 -6.98 -4.28
C ARG A 303 -9.71 -5.58 -4.48
N LEU A 304 -10.90 -5.32 -3.93
CA LEU A 304 -11.52 -4.00 -4.01
C LEU A 304 -10.61 -2.92 -3.39
N VAL A 305 -10.11 -3.16 -2.17
CA VAL A 305 -9.21 -2.24 -1.48
C VAL A 305 -7.95 -2.02 -2.31
N SER A 306 -7.38 -3.06 -2.93
CA SER A 306 -6.20 -2.93 -3.80
C SER A 306 -6.47 -2.05 -5.01
N TYR A 307 -7.62 -2.21 -5.68
CA TYR A 307 -8.00 -1.34 -6.79
C TYR A 307 -8.22 0.11 -6.34
N ILE A 308 -8.80 0.33 -5.15
CA ILE A 308 -8.92 1.67 -4.56
C ILE A 308 -7.53 2.26 -4.30
N CYS A 309 -6.60 1.53 -3.67
CA CYS A 309 -5.23 2.01 -3.44
C CYS A 309 -4.51 2.39 -4.75
N CYS A 310 -4.79 1.67 -5.84
CA CYS A 310 -4.23 1.96 -7.17
C CYS A 310 -4.69 3.32 -7.72
N ILE A 311 -5.92 3.76 -7.42
CA ILE A 311 -6.42 5.09 -7.81
C ILE A 311 -5.57 6.22 -7.23
N PHE A 312 -5.02 6.02 -6.03
CA PHE A 312 -4.31 7.06 -5.30
C PHE A 312 -2.80 7.14 -5.62
N PHE A 313 -2.27 6.38 -6.60
CA PHE A 313 -0.81 6.34 -6.89
C PHE A 313 -0.18 7.70 -7.20
N MET A 314 -0.91 8.62 -7.81
CA MET A 314 -0.42 9.95 -8.21
C MET A 314 -1.22 11.04 -7.50
N SER A 315 -1.34 10.91 -6.17
CA SER A 315 -2.07 11.87 -5.34
C SER A 315 -1.30 13.18 -5.18
N ASP A 316 -1.98 14.28 -5.49
CA ASP A 316 -1.60 15.62 -5.05
C ASP A 316 -1.96 15.74 -3.56
N GLY A 317 -1.09 15.19 -2.72
CA GLY A 317 -1.29 15.13 -1.28
C GLY A 317 -1.52 16.50 -0.65
N ASP A 318 -0.82 17.54 -1.12
CA ASP A 318 -0.92 18.89 -0.57
C ASP A 318 -2.30 19.51 -0.84
N LYS A 319 -2.86 19.34 -2.05
CA LYS A 319 -4.24 19.76 -2.35
C LYS A 319 -5.27 18.95 -1.56
N LEU A 320 -5.07 17.63 -1.45
CA LEU A 320 -5.99 16.78 -0.71
C LEU A 320 -6.05 17.15 0.78
N CYS A 321 -4.89 17.31 1.42
CA CYS A 321 -4.78 17.73 2.81
C CYS A 321 -5.47 19.09 3.02
N THR A 322 -5.21 20.07 2.14
CA THR A 322 -5.82 21.40 2.23
C THR A 322 -7.34 21.32 2.12
N HIS A 323 -7.87 20.52 1.20
CA HIS A 323 -9.32 20.31 1.05
C HIS A 323 -9.97 19.73 2.32
N ILE A 324 -9.33 18.74 2.95
CA ILE A 324 -9.88 18.12 4.15
C ILE A 324 -9.81 19.07 5.33
N VAL A 325 -8.69 19.78 5.52
CA VAL A 325 -8.53 20.82 6.54
C VAL A 325 -9.58 21.92 6.37
N ASP A 326 -9.77 22.43 5.15
CA ASP A 326 -10.78 23.45 4.87
C ASP A 326 -12.19 22.94 5.18
N LYS A 327 -12.52 21.70 4.81
CA LYS A 327 -13.82 21.08 5.13
C LYS A 327 -14.04 20.95 6.64
N GLN A 328 -13.00 20.61 7.40
CA GLN A 328 -13.06 20.50 8.86
C GLN A 328 -13.14 21.87 9.54
N LEU A 329 -12.39 22.87 9.06
CA LEU A 329 -12.40 24.25 9.56
C LEU A 329 -13.71 24.97 9.24
N HIS A 330 -14.30 24.74 8.07
CA HIS A 330 -15.63 25.26 7.76
C HIS A 330 -16.72 24.63 8.63
N ALA A 331 -16.53 23.39 9.09
CA ALA A 331 -17.41 22.75 10.07
C ALA A 331 -17.21 23.25 11.52
N LYS A 332 -16.03 23.81 11.83
CA LYS A 332 -15.69 24.37 13.15
C LYS A 332 -15.24 25.83 12.99
N ARG A 333 -16.18 26.78 13.02
CA ARG A 333 -15.88 28.23 13.11
C ARG A 333 -14.77 28.47 14.15
N ASN A 334 -13.56 28.82 13.71
CA ASN A 334 -12.60 29.78 14.32
C ASN A 334 -11.21 29.74 13.63
N ASP A 335 -10.89 30.82 12.90
CA ASP A 335 -9.64 31.59 12.71
C ASP A 335 -8.20 31.01 12.83
N TYR A 336 -7.97 29.70 12.95
CA TYR A 336 -6.61 29.14 12.89
C TYR A 336 -6.29 28.53 11.53
N LYS A 337 -5.74 29.34 10.62
CA LYS A 337 -4.97 28.86 9.47
C LYS A 337 -3.51 28.70 9.89
N LEU A 338 -3.15 27.54 10.46
CA LEU A 338 -1.74 27.15 10.43
C LEU A 338 -1.49 26.52 9.06
N PRO A 339 -0.61 27.06 8.21
CA PRO A 339 -0.31 26.47 6.91
C PRO A 339 0.24 25.05 7.10
N PHE A 340 -0.27 24.07 6.34
CA PHE A 340 0.21 22.69 6.36
C PHE A 340 1.73 22.58 6.09
N GLU A 341 2.28 23.52 5.31
CA GLU A 341 3.73 23.67 5.10
C GLU A 341 4.50 23.85 6.42
N THR A 342 3.92 24.56 7.40
CA THR A 342 4.50 24.76 8.72
C THR A 342 4.51 23.45 9.51
N THR A 343 3.50 22.61 9.38
CA THR A 343 3.46 21.27 10.01
C THR A 343 4.49 20.33 9.38
N LYS A 344 4.66 20.39 8.05
CA LYS A 344 5.66 19.62 7.29
C LYS A 344 7.09 20.03 7.67
N SER A 345 7.35 21.33 7.87
CA SER A 345 8.65 21.85 8.32
C SER A 345 8.94 21.60 9.80
N ILE A 346 7.92 21.57 10.67
CA ILE A 346 8.09 21.33 12.11
C ILE A 346 8.41 19.87 12.40
N ILE A 347 7.81 18.92 11.68
CA ILE A 347 7.88 17.50 12.05
C ILE A 347 8.99 16.75 11.27
N GLY A 348 9.34 17.20 10.07
CA GLY A 348 10.58 16.88 9.33
C GLY A 348 10.84 15.41 8.95
N HIS A 349 10.20 14.43 9.58
CA HIS A 349 10.43 13.01 9.34
C HIS A 349 9.50 12.49 8.24
N GLN A 350 10.07 11.96 7.15
CA GLN A 350 9.33 11.45 5.99
C GLN A 350 8.22 10.47 6.39
N ASN A 351 8.49 9.51 7.27
CA ASN A 351 7.46 8.57 7.75
C ASN A 351 6.22 9.23 8.39
N PHE A 352 6.39 10.39 9.05
CA PHE A 352 5.25 11.10 9.64
C PHE A 352 4.41 11.77 8.55
N VAL A 353 5.08 12.34 7.55
CA VAL A 353 4.42 12.93 6.37
C VAL A 353 3.63 11.85 5.61
N GLU A 354 4.23 10.69 5.37
CA GLU A 354 3.58 9.52 4.74
C GLU A 354 2.37 9.02 5.55
N LEU A 355 2.49 8.97 6.88
CA LEU A 355 1.39 8.60 7.77
C LEU A 355 0.24 9.62 7.74
N ALA A 356 0.57 10.92 7.77
CA ALA A 356 -0.42 11.99 7.69
C ALA A 356 -1.20 11.89 6.37
N TYR A 357 -0.51 11.79 5.23
CA TYR A 357 -1.16 11.60 3.93
C TYR A 357 -2.04 10.34 3.89
N THR A 358 -1.57 9.24 4.48
CA THR A 358 -2.35 8.00 4.57
C THR A 358 -3.67 8.19 5.34
N ILE A 359 -3.64 8.94 6.45
CA ILE A 359 -4.82 9.26 7.25
C ILE A 359 -5.78 10.14 6.45
N GLU A 360 -5.26 11.17 5.79
CA GLU A 360 -6.07 12.10 4.98
C GLU A 360 -6.76 11.38 3.80
N ILE A 361 -6.06 10.49 3.10
CA ILE A 361 -6.67 9.66 2.06
C ILE A 361 -7.77 8.76 2.65
N PHE A 362 -7.54 8.18 3.83
CA PHE A 362 -8.54 7.33 4.47
C PHE A 362 -9.79 8.11 4.90
N GLU A 363 -9.62 9.32 5.44
CA GLU A 363 -10.72 10.23 5.78
C GLU A 363 -11.51 10.65 4.54
N TYR A 364 -10.79 10.96 3.44
CA TYR A 364 -11.41 11.22 2.15
C TYR A 364 -12.30 10.06 1.69
N ILE A 365 -11.77 8.83 1.68
CA ILE A 365 -12.54 7.63 1.30
C ILE A 365 -13.74 7.42 2.24
N SER A 366 -13.55 7.60 3.55
CA SER A 366 -14.60 7.42 4.57
C SER A 366 -15.77 8.38 4.36
N SER A 367 -15.53 9.56 3.79
CA SER A 367 -16.59 10.52 3.47
C SER A 367 -17.53 10.06 2.35
N TYR A 368 -17.10 9.13 1.49
CA TYR A 368 -17.92 8.51 0.44
C TYR A 368 -18.39 7.09 0.78
N ILE A 369 -17.75 6.43 1.75
CA ILE A 369 -18.13 5.11 2.25
C ILE A 369 -18.44 5.21 3.76
N PRO A 370 -19.64 5.71 4.14
CA PRO A 370 -19.93 6.10 5.53
C PRO A 370 -19.81 4.97 6.56
N VAL A 371 -19.93 3.71 6.13
CA VAL A 371 -19.73 2.54 7.00
C VAL A 371 -18.34 2.53 7.64
N LEU A 372 -17.35 3.17 7.00
CA LEU A 372 -15.97 3.24 7.48
C LEU A 372 -15.81 4.11 8.73
N TYR A 373 -16.78 4.98 9.06
CA TYR A 373 -16.81 5.68 10.34
C TYR A 373 -17.14 4.76 11.52
N ASN A 374 -17.80 3.63 11.27
CA ASN A 374 -18.05 2.62 12.31
C ASN A 374 -16.82 1.73 12.47
N SER A 375 -15.89 2.16 13.32
CA SER A 375 -14.64 1.45 13.62
C SER A 375 -14.84 0.02 14.18
N ASN A 376 -16.04 -0.29 14.69
CA ASN A 376 -16.34 -1.59 15.27
C ASN A 376 -16.91 -2.60 14.26
N SER A 377 -17.26 -2.16 13.04
CA SER A 377 -17.73 -3.07 11.99
C SER A 377 -16.60 -4.00 11.53
N PRO A 378 -16.83 -5.33 11.44
CA PRO A 378 -15.84 -6.26 10.89
C PRO A 378 -15.38 -5.87 9.47
N PHE A 379 -16.29 -5.32 8.66
CA PHE A 379 -15.97 -4.80 7.33
C PHE A 379 -14.95 -3.66 7.43
N THR A 380 -15.22 -2.66 8.29
CA THR A 380 -14.36 -1.49 8.48
C THR A 380 -13.00 -1.85 9.05
N MET A 381 -12.95 -2.74 10.05
CA MET A 381 -11.69 -3.20 10.63
C MET A 381 -10.81 -3.88 9.58
N HIS A 382 -11.41 -4.77 8.76
CA HIS A 382 -10.69 -5.48 7.70
C HIS A 382 -10.27 -4.53 6.57
N PHE A 383 -11.18 -3.68 6.08
CA PHE A 383 -10.90 -2.66 5.06
C PHE A 383 -9.75 -1.76 5.49
N ARG A 384 -9.84 -1.18 6.70
CA ARG A 384 -8.82 -0.28 7.25
C ARG A 384 -7.47 -0.99 7.42
N SER A 385 -7.47 -2.22 7.95
CA SER A 385 -6.23 -2.98 8.14
C SER A 385 -5.49 -3.23 6.83
N ILE A 386 -6.21 -3.58 5.76
CA ILE A 386 -5.63 -3.80 4.44
C ILE A 386 -5.22 -2.47 3.83
N PHE A 387 -6.11 -1.50 3.80
CA PHE A 387 -5.89 -0.20 3.16
C PHE A 387 -4.63 0.47 3.68
N LEU A 388 -4.48 0.57 5.01
CA LEU A 388 -3.32 1.22 5.63
C LEU A 388 -1.99 0.53 5.29
N ARG A 389 -2.01 -0.78 4.99
CA ARG A 389 -0.81 -1.50 4.56
C ARG A 389 -0.55 -1.35 3.06
N LEU A 390 -1.60 -1.37 2.24
CA LEU A 390 -1.46 -1.30 0.78
C LEU A 390 -1.12 0.12 0.30
N ILE A 391 -1.68 1.15 0.93
CA ILE A 391 -1.44 2.54 0.52
C ILE A 391 0.03 2.96 0.71
N GLN A 392 0.79 2.26 1.56
CA GLN A 392 2.22 2.49 1.73
C GLN A 392 3.05 2.21 0.47
N THR A 393 2.50 1.48 -0.51
CA THR A 393 3.15 1.22 -1.81
C THR A 393 3.20 2.44 -2.72
N GLN A 394 2.56 3.54 -2.33
CA GLN A 394 2.61 4.80 -3.08
C GLN A 394 3.92 5.55 -2.85
N PHE A 395 4.62 5.24 -1.75
CA PHE A 395 5.86 5.90 -1.40
C PHE A 395 7.05 5.14 -1.98
N VAL A 396 7.81 5.80 -2.84
CA VAL A 396 8.99 5.25 -3.55
C VAL A 396 10.03 4.68 -2.59
N SER A 397 10.12 5.24 -1.37
CA SER A 397 10.97 4.76 -0.27
C SER A 397 10.77 3.27 0.04
N ASN A 398 9.58 2.73 -0.24
CA ASN A 398 9.21 1.36 0.11
C ASN A 398 9.37 0.35 -1.04
N ASP A 399 9.62 0.78 -2.28
CA ASP A 399 9.65 -0.11 -3.46
C ASP A 399 10.70 -1.23 -3.32
N LEU A 400 11.92 -0.89 -2.87
CA LEU A 400 12.98 -1.86 -2.64
C LEU A 400 12.67 -2.80 -1.47
N THR A 401 11.98 -2.30 -0.45
CA THR A 401 11.57 -3.08 0.72
C THR A 401 10.57 -4.15 0.31
N PHE A 402 9.56 -3.80 -0.50
CA PHE A 402 8.57 -4.76 -0.99
C PHE A 402 9.16 -5.75 -1.99
N PHE A 403 10.08 -5.29 -2.85
CA PHE A 403 10.84 -6.18 -3.74
C PHE A 403 11.64 -7.22 -2.95
N GLY A 404 12.40 -6.80 -1.95
CA GLY A 404 13.19 -7.68 -1.09
C GLY A 404 12.30 -8.66 -0.30
N ALA A 405 11.22 -8.16 0.29
CA ALA A 405 10.28 -8.97 1.05
C ALA A 405 9.62 -10.05 0.19
N LEU A 406 9.11 -9.70 -1.01
CA LEU A 406 8.54 -10.70 -1.88
C LEU A 406 9.60 -11.71 -2.31
N ARG A 407 10.80 -11.28 -2.73
CA ARG A 407 11.86 -12.22 -3.14
C ARG A 407 12.13 -13.29 -2.08
N ILE A 408 12.24 -12.89 -0.81
CA ILE A 408 12.45 -13.82 0.32
C ILE A 408 11.26 -14.77 0.47
N LEU A 409 10.04 -14.26 0.36
CA LEU A 409 8.83 -15.09 0.45
C LEU A 409 8.71 -16.06 -0.72
N VAL A 410 8.98 -15.64 -1.94
CA VAL A 410 8.90 -16.48 -3.14
C VAL A 410 9.90 -17.63 -3.12
N GLU A 411 11.06 -17.39 -2.51
CA GLU A 411 12.07 -18.43 -2.29
C GLU A 411 11.72 -19.35 -1.11
N SER A 412 10.73 -18.99 -0.28
CA SER A 412 10.25 -19.79 0.84
C SER A 412 9.27 -20.89 0.37
N PRO A 413 9.47 -22.15 0.79
CA PRO A 413 8.52 -23.23 0.51
C PRO A 413 7.18 -23.06 1.25
N TYR A 414 7.09 -22.11 2.19
CA TYR A 414 5.89 -21.87 3.01
C TYR A 414 5.03 -20.72 2.50
N PHE A 415 5.40 -20.06 1.40
CA PHE A 415 4.62 -18.96 0.87
C PHE A 415 3.23 -19.43 0.41
N SER A 416 2.20 -18.99 1.15
CA SER A 416 0.81 -19.34 0.85
C SER A 416 -0.07 -18.09 0.99
N PRO A 417 -0.15 -17.22 -0.04
CA PRO A 417 -1.02 -16.04 0.00
C PRO A 417 -2.52 -16.40 0.11
N MET A 418 -2.91 -17.62 -0.26
CA MET A 418 -4.27 -18.13 -0.11
C MET A 418 -4.64 -18.31 1.37
N ASP A 419 -3.74 -18.90 2.16
CA ASP A 419 -4.01 -19.30 3.54
C ASP A 419 -3.52 -18.26 4.55
N ILE A 420 -2.39 -17.62 4.26
CA ILE A 420 -1.67 -16.74 5.18
C ILE A 420 -1.95 -15.28 4.80
N TYR A 421 -2.55 -14.55 5.75
CA TYR A 421 -2.89 -13.13 5.55
C TYR A 421 -1.67 -12.26 5.28
N SER A 422 -0.55 -12.44 6.00
CA SER A 422 0.66 -11.64 5.80
C SER A 422 1.23 -11.79 4.39
N ASP A 423 1.30 -13.02 3.89
CA ASP A 423 1.85 -13.35 2.57
C ASP A 423 1.01 -12.70 1.47
N ARG A 424 -0.31 -12.72 1.64
CA ARG A 424 -1.25 -12.04 0.74
C ARG A 424 -1.04 -10.54 0.70
N ILE A 425 -0.84 -9.90 1.85
CA ILE A 425 -0.58 -8.47 1.91
C ILE A 425 0.74 -8.14 1.22
N VAL A 426 1.80 -8.90 1.47
CA VAL A 426 3.09 -8.66 0.81
C VAL A 426 2.98 -8.88 -0.71
N LEU A 427 2.25 -9.90 -1.16
CA LEU A 427 1.95 -10.10 -2.57
C LEU A 427 1.22 -8.91 -3.17
N LEU A 428 0.15 -8.43 -2.53
CA LEU A 428 -0.60 -7.25 -2.99
C LEU A 428 0.25 -6.00 -3.04
N GLN A 429 1.08 -5.78 -2.02
CA GLN A 429 1.99 -4.64 -1.98
C GLN A 429 2.97 -4.67 -3.15
N PHE A 430 3.54 -5.85 -3.41
CA PHE A 430 4.43 -6.04 -4.55
C PHE A 430 3.71 -5.83 -5.89
N LEU A 431 2.50 -6.38 -6.07
CA LEU A 431 1.76 -6.22 -7.32
C LEU A 431 1.37 -4.77 -7.57
N LEU A 432 1.03 -4.02 -6.53
CA LEU A 432 0.79 -2.58 -6.60
C LEU A 432 2.06 -1.80 -6.97
N SER A 433 3.20 -2.08 -6.31
CA SER A 433 4.50 -1.47 -6.66
C SER A 433 4.94 -1.82 -8.08
N TYR A 434 4.74 -3.06 -8.54
CA TYR A 434 5.01 -3.42 -9.93
C TYR A 434 4.05 -2.73 -10.90
N ALA A 435 2.77 -2.57 -10.55
CA ALA A 435 1.81 -1.85 -11.35
C ALA A 435 2.08 -0.34 -11.43
N SER A 436 2.64 0.28 -10.38
CA SER A 436 3.03 1.69 -10.40
C SER A 436 4.12 1.95 -11.46
N LEU A 437 4.97 0.95 -11.72
CA LEU A 437 6.02 0.95 -12.75
C LEU A 437 5.52 0.59 -14.17
N ALA A 438 4.21 0.48 -14.38
CA ALA A 438 3.60 0.21 -15.70
C ALA A 438 4.10 1.06 -16.88
N PRO A 439 4.42 2.36 -16.71
CA PRO A 439 4.99 3.15 -17.79
C PRO A 439 6.22 2.51 -18.45
N PHE A 440 7.06 1.83 -17.67
CA PHE A 440 8.37 1.35 -18.11
C PHE A 440 8.36 -0.03 -18.79
N TYR A 441 7.27 -0.80 -18.66
CA TYR A 441 7.05 -2.07 -19.39
C TYR A 441 5.85 -2.02 -20.34
N SER A 442 5.39 -0.80 -20.64
CA SER A 442 4.42 -0.54 -21.70
C SER A 442 5.09 -0.53 -23.09
N SER A 443 4.31 -0.34 -24.15
CA SER A 443 4.89 -0.14 -25.49
C SER A 443 5.90 1.01 -25.48
N SER A 444 6.99 0.92 -26.24
CA SER A 444 8.07 1.93 -26.26
C SER A 444 7.57 3.36 -26.46
N LYS A 445 6.52 3.56 -27.27
CA LYS A 445 5.88 4.85 -27.45
C LYS A 445 5.27 5.41 -26.16
N ILE A 446 4.51 4.60 -25.42
CA ILE A 446 3.91 5.01 -24.14
C ILE A 446 5.03 5.24 -23.12
N ALA A 447 6.02 4.35 -23.08
CA ALA A 447 7.15 4.49 -22.18
C ALA A 447 7.86 5.84 -22.38
N ASP A 448 8.15 6.24 -23.63
CA ASP A 448 8.83 7.50 -23.93
C ASP A 448 7.96 8.73 -23.58
N GLU A 449 6.66 8.69 -23.89
CA GLU A 449 5.75 9.81 -23.56
C GLU A 449 5.53 9.95 -22.05
N VAL A 450 5.45 8.84 -21.31
CA VAL A 450 5.13 8.84 -19.88
C VAL A 450 6.37 9.03 -19.03
N SER A 451 7.53 8.45 -19.38
CA SER A 451 8.76 8.59 -18.57
C SER A 451 9.20 10.05 -18.47
N MET A 452 9.04 10.83 -19.53
CA MET A 452 9.32 12.27 -19.53
C MET A 452 8.40 13.04 -18.58
N LYS A 453 7.12 12.68 -18.53
CA LYS A 453 6.15 13.29 -17.60
C LYS A 453 6.40 12.85 -16.16
N PHE A 454 6.66 11.56 -15.95
CA PHE A 454 6.81 10.92 -14.65
C PHE A 454 8.02 11.47 -13.88
N LEU A 455 9.08 11.86 -14.59
CA LEU A 455 10.27 12.46 -13.98
C LEU A 455 10.16 13.99 -13.79
N GLU A 456 8.98 14.57 -14.05
CA GLU A 456 8.70 16.01 -14.00
C GLU A 456 9.76 16.86 -14.74
N PHE A 457 10.42 16.27 -15.73
CA PHE A 457 11.62 16.83 -16.31
C PHE A 457 11.23 17.87 -17.37
N LYS A 458 11.41 19.15 -17.04
CA LYS A 458 11.10 20.29 -17.93
C LYS A 458 12.27 20.72 -18.82
N GLY A 459 13.47 20.15 -18.62
CA GLY A 459 14.65 20.50 -19.38
C GLY A 459 14.53 20.08 -20.85
N LEU A 460 14.70 21.07 -21.73
CA LEU A 460 14.75 20.87 -23.18
C LEU A 460 16.17 20.51 -23.66
N ASP A 461 17.18 20.67 -22.80
CA ASP A 461 18.58 20.46 -23.18
C ASP A 461 18.88 18.99 -23.49
N THR A 462 19.76 18.77 -24.46
CA THR A 462 20.18 17.44 -24.91
C THR A 462 20.87 16.66 -23.79
N TYR A 463 21.64 17.33 -22.93
CA TYR A 463 22.31 16.72 -21.77
C TYR A 463 21.32 16.11 -20.77
N ASP A 464 20.27 16.86 -20.47
CA ASP A 464 19.18 16.43 -19.60
C ASP A 464 18.46 15.22 -20.18
N GLN A 465 18.16 15.24 -21.49
CA GLN A 465 17.55 14.10 -22.17
C GLN A 465 18.46 12.86 -22.16
N ILE A 466 19.78 13.03 -22.31
CA ILE A 466 20.76 11.95 -22.18
C ILE A 466 20.72 11.34 -20.76
N PHE A 467 20.76 12.19 -19.74
CA PHE A 467 20.73 11.77 -18.34
C PHE A 467 19.43 11.01 -18.02
N THR A 468 18.28 11.59 -18.36
CA THR A 468 16.96 11.00 -18.16
C THR A 468 16.83 9.67 -18.89
N THR A 469 17.20 9.60 -20.17
CA THR A 469 17.14 8.35 -20.94
C THR A 469 18.01 7.27 -20.31
N ARG A 470 19.22 7.62 -19.87
CA ARG A 470 20.12 6.70 -19.16
C ARG A 470 19.51 6.22 -17.84
N PHE A 471 18.95 7.13 -17.05
CA PHE A 471 18.28 6.80 -15.80
C PHE A 471 17.11 5.83 -16.00
N CYS A 472 16.25 6.07 -17.00
CA CYS A 472 15.14 5.17 -17.33
C CYS A 472 15.63 3.77 -17.74
N ILE A 473 16.70 3.68 -18.54
CA ILE A 473 17.32 2.39 -18.90
C ILE A 473 17.79 1.64 -17.65
N GLU A 474 18.43 2.33 -16.71
CA GLU A 474 18.92 1.73 -15.47
C GLU A 474 17.77 1.27 -14.54
N ILE A 475 16.69 2.05 -14.39
CA ILE A 475 15.49 1.61 -13.66
C ILE A 475 14.96 0.30 -14.26
N VAL A 476 14.83 0.24 -15.59
CA VAL A 476 14.31 -0.96 -16.26
C VAL A 476 15.21 -2.16 -16.00
N LYS A 477 16.53 -2.00 -16.14
CA LYS A 477 17.50 -3.08 -15.96
C LYS A 477 17.64 -3.55 -14.52
N MET A 478 17.72 -2.62 -13.58
CA MET A 478 18.08 -2.90 -12.19
C MET A 478 16.89 -3.17 -11.29
N ILE A 479 15.69 -2.69 -11.64
CA ILE A 479 14.49 -2.82 -10.80
C ILE A 479 13.44 -3.67 -11.51
N ILE A 480 13.00 -3.25 -12.71
CA ILE A 480 11.79 -3.82 -13.32
C ILE A 480 12.04 -5.21 -13.90
N ILE A 481 13.18 -5.46 -14.54
CA ILE A 481 13.53 -6.79 -15.03
C ILE A 481 13.59 -7.79 -13.86
N PRO A 482 14.32 -7.52 -12.76
CA PRO A 482 14.29 -8.40 -11.58
C PRO A 482 12.89 -8.63 -11.00
N MET A 483 12.04 -7.59 -10.92
CA MET A 483 10.64 -7.74 -10.49
C MET A 483 9.86 -8.66 -11.42
N THR A 484 10.00 -8.46 -12.73
CA THR A 484 9.34 -9.27 -13.77
C THR A 484 9.79 -10.73 -13.68
N ASN A 485 11.10 -10.97 -13.55
CA ASN A 485 11.68 -12.31 -13.41
C ASN A 485 11.20 -13.05 -12.14
N ASN A 486 10.85 -12.31 -11.08
CA ASN A 486 10.25 -12.91 -9.89
C ASN A 486 8.78 -13.28 -10.12
N LEU A 487 8.02 -12.45 -10.82
CA LEU A 487 6.63 -12.76 -11.18
C LEU A 487 6.51 -13.88 -12.21
N THR A 488 7.47 -14.01 -13.13
CA THR A 488 7.46 -15.06 -14.17
C THR A 488 7.60 -16.46 -13.63
N LYS A 489 8.05 -16.60 -12.37
CA LYS A 489 8.02 -17.86 -11.61
C LYS A 489 6.58 -18.34 -11.33
N PHE A 490 5.61 -17.44 -11.37
CA PHE A 490 4.21 -17.71 -11.02
C PHE A 490 3.26 -17.59 -12.21
N ILE A 491 3.44 -16.58 -13.05
CA ILE A 491 2.58 -16.30 -14.20
C ILE A 491 3.42 -15.95 -15.42
N SER A 492 3.04 -16.41 -16.61
CA SER A 492 3.69 -15.97 -17.84
C SER A 492 3.46 -14.47 -18.05
N LEU A 493 4.55 -13.74 -18.29
CA LEU A 493 4.57 -12.30 -18.57
C LEU A 493 5.26 -12.00 -19.91
N ASP A 494 5.07 -12.88 -20.90
CA ASP A 494 5.80 -12.84 -22.18
C ASP A 494 5.69 -11.48 -22.90
N VAL A 495 4.54 -10.80 -22.75
CA VAL A 495 4.32 -9.50 -23.38
C VAL A 495 5.05 -8.38 -22.64
N GLN A 496 5.08 -8.41 -21.31
CA GLN A 496 5.85 -7.47 -20.50
C GLN A 496 7.34 -7.66 -20.76
N GLU A 497 7.84 -8.90 -20.81
CA GLU A 497 9.24 -9.20 -21.17
C GLU A 497 9.60 -8.68 -22.56
N LYS A 498 8.74 -8.92 -23.56
CA LYS A 498 8.92 -8.39 -24.92
C LYS A 498 8.93 -6.86 -24.93
N ASN A 499 8.03 -6.22 -24.20
CA ASN A 499 7.96 -4.77 -24.11
C ASN A 499 9.21 -4.19 -23.44
N LEU A 500 9.67 -4.79 -22.34
CA LEU A 500 10.89 -4.40 -21.63
C LEU A 500 12.10 -4.39 -22.58
N LYS A 501 12.25 -5.45 -23.37
CA LYS A 501 13.31 -5.52 -24.39
C LYS A 501 13.17 -4.39 -25.42
N ASN A 502 11.97 -4.19 -25.96
CA ASN A 502 11.72 -3.15 -26.95
C ASN A 502 11.96 -1.73 -26.39
N VAL A 503 11.63 -1.49 -25.11
CA VAL A 503 11.86 -0.22 -24.42
C VAL A 503 13.36 0.03 -24.26
N ILE A 504 14.13 -0.96 -23.80
CA ILE A 504 15.58 -0.85 -23.67
C ILE A 504 16.22 -0.59 -25.03
N ASP A 505 15.85 -1.36 -26.06
CA ASP A 505 16.41 -1.21 -27.41
C ASP A 505 16.10 0.18 -27.98
N HIS A 506 14.86 0.65 -27.80
CA HIS A 506 14.43 1.98 -28.22
C HIS A 506 15.23 3.10 -27.53
N TRP A 507 15.30 3.10 -26.20
CA TRP A 507 16.03 4.12 -25.44
C TRP A 507 17.54 4.04 -25.63
N THR A 508 18.11 2.85 -25.85
CA THR A 508 19.52 2.71 -26.20
C THR A 508 19.81 3.33 -27.56
N SER A 509 18.92 3.16 -28.54
CA SER A 509 19.04 3.83 -29.84
C SER A 509 18.90 5.35 -29.71
N LYS A 510 17.93 5.82 -28.91
CA LYS A 510 17.72 7.26 -28.63
C LYS A 510 18.94 7.88 -27.96
N LEU A 511 19.52 7.20 -26.96
CA LEU A 511 20.71 7.63 -26.24
C LEU A 511 21.91 7.79 -27.20
N LYS A 512 22.15 6.80 -28.07
CA LYS A 512 23.22 6.87 -29.08
C LYS A 512 23.05 8.08 -30.01
N PHE A 513 21.83 8.36 -30.44
CA PHE A 513 21.52 9.51 -31.29
C PHE A 513 21.79 10.84 -30.58
N LEU A 514 21.28 10.99 -29.35
CA LEU A 514 21.48 12.20 -28.55
C LEU A 514 22.97 12.43 -28.25
N SER A 515 23.72 11.39 -27.89
CA SER A 515 25.16 11.49 -27.60
C SER A 515 25.98 11.90 -28.83
N ALA A 516 25.61 11.46 -30.02
CA ALA A 516 26.27 11.89 -31.26
C ALA A 516 26.00 13.37 -31.57
N THR A 517 24.80 13.87 -31.24
CA THR A 517 24.47 15.29 -31.46
C THR A 517 25.31 16.21 -30.57
N VAL A 518 25.66 15.77 -29.36
CA VAL A 518 26.50 16.55 -28.43
C VAL A 518 27.99 16.52 -28.84
N SER A 519 28.50 15.38 -29.32
CA SER A 519 29.89 15.32 -29.77
C SER A 519 30.16 16.23 -30.96
N ASP A 520 29.20 16.37 -31.87
CA ASP A 520 29.35 17.22 -33.05
C ASP A 520 29.30 18.72 -32.69
N SER A 521 28.67 19.10 -31.57
CA SER A 521 28.61 20.50 -31.12
C SER A 521 29.85 20.97 -30.35
N ASP A 522 30.68 20.05 -29.84
CA ASP A 522 31.91 20.40 -29.10
C ASP A 522 33.12 20.58 -30.05
N ASP A 523 33.00 20.15 -31.31
CA ASP A 523 34.03 20.28 -32.36
C ASP A 523 33.85 21.53 -33.26
N GLU A 524 32.78 22.33 -33.06
CA GLU A 524 32.56 23.66 -33.67
C GLU A 524 32.92 24.80 -32.70
#